data_AF-A4WKD4-F1
#
_entry.id   AF-A4WKD4-F1
#
_cell.length_a   1.000
_cell.length_b   1.000
_cell.length_c   1.000
_cell.angle_alpha   90.00
_cell.angle_beta   90.00
_cell.angle_gamma   90.00
#
_symmetry.space_group_name_H-M   'P 1'
#
loop_
_entity.id
_entity.type
_entity.pdbx_description
1 polymer ?
#
loop_
_entity_poly.entity_id
_entity_poly.type
_entity_poly.pdbx_seq_one_letter_code
_entity_poly.pdbx_strand_id
1 'polypeptide(L)'
;MCWAVPSVVTKIEGGIAWVDPGDGVERPAVIGIDESALQPGDLVMVHAGVIIAKVDLATLKESMEMWKQMARELAASTGEDPEAAAKIIEEEMWRVLKIAEEAKSGRREAIKELA
;
A
#
# COMPACT_ATOMS: atom_id res chain seq x y z
N MET A 1 -0.75 6.67 -17.77
CA MET A 1 -0.85 7.51 -16.57
C MET A 1 -0.96 6.57 -15.38
N CYS A 2 0.08 6.47 -14.56
CA CYS A 2 0.11 5.52 -13.43
C CYS A 2 0.29 6.32 -12.14
N TRP A 3 -0.45 5.98 -11.08
CA TRP A 3 -0.28 6.55 -9.75
C TRP A 3 0.56 5.59 -8.90
N ALA A 4 1.36 6.12 -7.96
CA ALA A 4 2.15 5.27 -7.08
C ALA A 4 1.25 4.66 -5.99
N VAL A 5 1.18 3.34 -5.93
CA VAL A 5 0.28 2.61 -5.00
C VAL A 5 1.05 2.33 -3.71
N PRO A 6 0.47 2.63 -2.53
CA PRO A 6 1.08 2.24 -1.27
C PRO A 6 1.02 0.73 -1.11
N SER A 7 2.11 0.14 -0.65
CA SER A 7 2.21 -1.31 -0.46
C SER A 7 3.09 -1.64 0.73
N VAL A 8 2.90 -2.83 1.27
CA VAL A 8 3.67 -3.35 2.40
C VAL A 8 4.73 -4.30 1.88
N VAL A 9 5.99 -4.10 2.26
CA VAL A 9 7.07 -5.06 1.98
C VAL A 9 6.84 -6.32 2.80
N THR A 10 6.76 -7.47 2.15
CA THR A 10 6.54 -8.76 2.79
C THR A 10 7.81 -9.59 2.87
N LYS A 11 8.70 -9.43 1.87
CA LYS A 11 9.95 -10.16 1.73
C LYS A 11 10.92 -9.36 0.85
N ILE A 12 12.23 -9.51 1.06
CA ILE A 12 13.29 -8.90 0.25
C ILE A 12 14.27 -9.98 -0.18
N GLU A 13 14.53 -10.08 -1.49
CA GLU A 13 15.45 -11.05 -2.09
C GLU A 13 16.17 -10.44 -3.29
N GLY A 14 17.46 -10.15 -3.14
CA GLY A 14 18.37 -9.84 -4.25
C GLY A 14 17.92 -8.65 -5.12
N GLY A 15 17.66 -7.49 -4.51
CA GLY A 15 17.22 -6.28 -5.23
C GLY A 15 15.74 -6.29 -5.66
N ILE A 16 14.99 -7.35 -5.32
CA ILE A 16 13.55 -7.45 -5.52
C ILE A 16 12.88 -7.52 -4.15
N ALA A 17 11.83 -6.74 -3.95
CA ALA A 17 10.94 -6.83 -2.81
C ALA A 17 9.60 -7.41 -3.24
N TRP A 18 9.07 -8.35 -2.45
CA TRP A 18 7.69 -8.76 -2.56
C TRP A 18 6.84 -7.78 -1.77
N VAL A 19 5.80 -7.24 -2.40
CA VAL A 19 4.94 -6.20 -1.83
C VAL A 19 3.48 -6.58 -1.95
N ASP A 20 2.68 -6.12 -0.98
CA ASP A 20 1.24 -6.30 -0.97
C ASP A 20 0.52 -4.94 -0.90
N PRO A 21 -0.31 -4.58 -1.90
CA PRO A 21 -1.03 -3.32 -1.94
C PRO A 21 -2.31 -3.29 -1.10
N GLY A 22 -2.57 -4.29 -0.24
CA GLY A 22 -3.77 -4.35 0.61
C GLY A 22 -4.77 -5.44 0.22
N ASP A 23 -4.50 -6.22 -0.82
CA ASP A 23 -5.40 -7.24 -1.34
C ASP A 23 -5.01 -8.67 -0.94
N GLY A 24 -3.90 -8.83 -0.21
CA GLY A 24 -3.43 -10.14 0.25
C GLY A 24 -2.56 -10.88 -0.78
N VAL A 25 -2.33 -10.28 -1.96
CA VAL A 25 -1.56 -10.92 -3.04
C VAL A 25 -0.19 -10.26 -3.17
N GLU A 26 0.86 -11.05 -2.92
CA GLU A 26 2.24 -10.61 -3.06
C GLU A 26 2.62 -10.43 -4.54
N ARG A 27 3.26 -9.31 -4.85
CA ARG A 27 3.76 -8.97 -6.19
C ARG A 27 5.23 -8.58 -6.10
N PRO A 28 6.07 -8.98 -7.08
CA PRO A 28 7.46 -8.55 -7.10
C PRO A 28 7.55 -7.08 -7.54
N ALA A 29 8.41 -6.33 -6.86
CA ALA A 29 8.77 -4.97 -7.20
C ALA A 29 10.30 -4.80 -7.15
N VAL A 30 10.85 -4.12 -8.15
CA VAL A 30 12.28 -3.76 -8.17
C VAL A 30 12.53 -2.69 -7.11
N ILE A 31 13.59 -2.85 -6.33
CA ILE A 31 13.99 -1.87 -5.33
C ILE A 31 14.71 -0.72 -6.05
N GLY A 32 14.03 0.41 -6.22
CA GLY A 32 14.58 1.62 -6.86
C GLY A 32 15.20 2.62 -5.88
N ILE A 33 15.21 2.29 -4.59
CA ILE A 33 15.81 3.08 -3.51
C ILE A 33 16.95 2.30 -2.86
N ASP A 34 17.56 2.84 -1.81
CA ASP A 34 18.54 2.10 -1.01
C ASP A 34 17.89 0.87 -0.35
N GLU A 35 18.30 -0.33 -0.76
CA GLU A 35 17.79 -1.61 -0.23
C GLU A 35 18.02 -1.75 1.28
N SER A 36 19.10 -1.16 1.82
CA SER A 36 19.40 -1.20 3.25
C SER A 36 18.39 -0.41 4.11
N ALA A 37 17.61 0.48 3.49
CA ALA A 37 16.57 1.24 4.16
C ALA A 37 15.24 0.47 4.31
N LEU A 38 15.12 -0.71 3.71
CA LEU A 38 13.91 -1.53 3.67
C LEU A 38 14.01 -2.75 4.58
N GLN A 39 12.90 -3.06 5.24
CA GLN A 39 12.70 -4.32 5.96
C GLN A 39 11.25 -4.81 5.76
N PRO A 40 10.98 -6.12 5.95
CA PRO A 40 9.61 -6.63 5.98
C PRO A 40 8.74 -5.84 6.97
N GLY A 41 7.54 -5.47 6.54
CA GLY A 41 6.59 -4.62 7.28
C GLY A 41 6.72 -3.12 6.99
N ASP A 42 7.71 -2.69 6.21
CA ASP A 42 7.79 -1.30 5.76
C ASP A 42 6.69 -0.96 4.76
N LEU A 43 6.19 0.27 4.86
CA LEU A 43 5.30 0.86 3.88
C LEU A 43 6.12 1.56 2.80
N VAL A 44 5.79 1.27 1.55
CA VAL A 44 6.49 1.78 0.37
C VAL A 44 5.50 2.28 -0.67
N MET A 45 5.96 3.16 -1.54
CA MET A 45 5.22 3.59 -2.73
C MET A 45 5.77 2.85 -3.94
N VAL A 46 4.89 2.17 -4.66
CA VAL A 46 5.23 1.37 -5.83
C VAL A 46 4.66 2.02 -7.08
N HIS A 47 5.51 2.31 -8.05
CA HIS A 47 5.11 2.86 -9.33
C HIS A 47 5.69 2.01 -10.46
N ALA A 48 4.82 1.50 -11.34
CA ALA A 48 5.20 0.66 -12.48
C ALA A 48 6.13 -0.52 -12.11
N GLY A 49 5.89 -1.15 -10.95
CA GLY A 49 6.69 -2.28 -10.45
C GLY A 49 8.02 -1.89 -9.81
N VAL A 50 8.24 -0.61 -9.50
CA VAL A 50 9.45 -0.11 -8.84
C VAL A 50 9.08 0.55 -7.52
N ILE A 51 9.79 0.21 -6.45
CA ILE A 51 9.72 0.93 -5.18
C ILE A 51 10.47 2.26 -5.35
N ILE A 52 9.74 3.36 -5.23
CA ILE A 52 10.29 4.71 -5.43
C ILE A 52 10.51 5.47 -4.11
N ALA A 53 9.84 5.07 -3.03
CA ALA A 53 9.96 5.70 -1.73
C ALA A 53 9.52 4.75 -0.62
N LYS A 54 10.16 4.85 0.54
CA LYS A 54 9.64 4.39 1.82
C LYS A 54 8.80 5.50 2.44
N VAL A 55 7.63 5.16 2.98
CA VAL A 55 6.71 6.12 3.58
C VAL A 55 6.39 5.73 5.01
N ASP A 56 6.10 6.73 5.84
CA ASP A 56 5.60 6.51 7.19
C ASP A 56 4.07 6.62 7.24
N LEU A 57 3.51 6.32 8.41
CA LEU A 57 2.07 6.37 8.63
C LEU A 57 1.50 7.80 8.52
N ALA A 58 2.29 8.83 8.79
CA ALA A 58 1.85 10.21 8.71
C ALA A 58 1.67 10.64 7.25
N THR A 59 2.69 10.40 6.43
CA THR A 59 2.69 10.65 4.98
C THR A 59 1.58 9.87 4.29
N LEU A 60 1.33 8.64 4.73
CA LEU A 60 0.25 7.81 4.21
C LEU A 60 -1.14 8.40 4.54
N LYS A 61 -1.32 8.94 5.75
CA LYS A 61 -2.55 9.63 6.18
C LYS A 61 -2.78 10.95 5.43
N GLU A 62 -1.72 11.68 5.11
CA GLU A 62 -1.84 12.88 4.27
C GLU A 62 -2.26 12.51 2.84
N SER A 63 -1.66 11.47 2.28
CA SER A 63 -2.00 10.94 0.96
C SER A 63 -3.46 10.45 0.91
N MET A 64 -3.92 9.79 1.98
CA MET A 64 -5.32 9.40 2.20
C MET A 64 -6.30 10.55 2.01
N GLU A 65 -6.07 11.66 2.73
CA GLU A 65 -6.99 12.80 2.69
C GLU A 65 -7.03 13.43 1.29
N MET A 66 -5.89 13.50 0.61
CA MET A 66 -5.84 13.94 -0.78
C MET A 66 -6.65 13.02 -1.70
N TRP A 67 -6.53 11.70 -1.56
CA TRP A 67 -7.30 10.74 -2.38
C TRP A 67 -8.79 10.79 -2.09
N LYS A 68 -9.19 10.97 -0.83
CA LYS A 68 -10.59 11.17 -0.46
C LYS A 68 -11.16 12.43 -1.09
N GLN A 69 -10.41 13.52 -1.13
CA GLN A 69 -10.81 14.76 -1.81
C GLN A 69 -10.97 14.53 -3.32
N MET A 70 -9.97 13.94 -3.98
CA MET A 70 -10.04 13.63 -5.41
C MET A 70 -11.21 12.71 -5.76
N ALA A 71 -11.45 11.68 -4.94
CA ALA A 71 -12.56 10.75 -5.12
C ALA A 71 -13.92 11.44 -4.98
N ARG A 72 -14.07 12.34 -4.01
CA ARG A 72 -15.29 13.17 -3.85
C ARG A 72 -15.54 14.06 -5.04
N GLU A 73 -14.51 14.76 -5.51
CA GLU A 73 -14.62 15.66 -6.67
C GLU A 73 -14.98 14.89 -7.94
N LEU A 74 -14.35 13.73 -8.16
CA LEU A 74 -14.66 12.87 -9.30
C LEU A 74 -16.10 12.37 -9.25
N ALA A 75 -16.53 11.80 -8.11
CA ALA A 75 -17.89 11.30 -7.92
C ALA A 75 -18.94 12.41 -8.11
N ALA A 76 -18.68 13.60 -7.58
CA ALA A 76 -19.56 14.76 -7.78
C ALA A 76 -19.68 15.15 -9.26
N SER A 77 -18.60 15.00 -10.05
CA SER A 77 -18.59 15.31 -11.48
C SER A 77 -19.32 14.26 -12.34
N THR A 78 -19.38 13.01 -11.88
CA THR A 78 -20.02 11.88 -12.58
C THR A 78 -21.46 11.62 -12.10
N GLY A 79 -21.92 12.31 -11.05
CA GLY A 79 -23.24 12.12 -10.45
C GLY A 79 -23.31 10.93 -9.49
N GLU A 80 -22.16 10.40 -9.06
CA GLU A 80 -22.04 9.34 -8.05
C GLU A 80 -22.03 9.96 -6.63
N ASP A 81 -22.26 9.13 -5.60
CA ASP A 81 -22.23 9.57 -4.19
C ASP A 81 -20.79 9.87 -3.74
N PRO A 82 -20.44 11.14 -3.44
CA PRO A 82 -19.09 11.52 -3.02
C PRO A 82 -18.64 10.86 -1.72
N GLU A 83 -19.55 10.59 -0.80
CA GLU A 83 -19.18 10.02 0.50
C GLU A 83 -18.98 8.51 0.41
N ALA A 84 -19.74 7.82 -0.45
CA ALA A 84 -19.46 6.43 -0.80
C ALA A 84 -18.07 6.28 -1.44
N ALA A 85 -17.68 7.19 -2.34
CA ALA A 85 -16.35 7.18 -2.95
C ALA A 85 -15.22 7.40 -1.92
N ALA A 86 -15.41 8.35 -0.99
CA ALA A 86 -14.44 8.58 0.08
C ALA A 86 -14.30 7.37 1.03
N LYS A 87 -15.40 6.66 1.29
CA LYS A 87 -15.41 5.46 2.14
C LYS A 87 -14.64 4.30 1.51
N ILE A 88 -14.75 4.10 0.19
CA ILE A 88 -13.99 3.07 -0.53
C ILE A 88 -12.49 3.29 -0.36
N ILE A 89 -12.02 4.53 -0.54
CA ILE A 89 -10.60 4.88 -0.33
C ILE A 89 -10.16 4.53 1.10
N GLU A 90 -10.98 4.87 2.08
CA GLU A 90 -10.68 4.58 3.48
C GLU A 90 -10.59 3.07 3.77
N GLU A 91 -11.53 2.27 3.24
CA GLU A 91 -11.54 0.82 3.40
C GLU A 91 -10.29 0.16 2.79
N GLU A 92 -9.90 0.54 1.58
CA GLU A 92 -8.70 0.00 0.91
C GLU A 92 -7.43 0.32 1.71
N MET A 93 -7.35 1.51 2.28
CA MET A 93 -6.19 1.93 3.07
C MET A 93 -6.11 1.23 4.43
N TRP A 94 -7.25 0.97 5.08
CA TRP A 94 -7.28 0.16 6.28
C TRP A 94 -6.74 -1.25 6.05
N ARG A 95 -6.94 -1.84 4.86
CA ARG A 95 -6.36 -3.14 4.52
C ARG A 95 -4.84 -3.09 4.43
N VAL A 96 -4.27 -2.07 3.78
CA VAL A 96 -2.82 -1.85 3.71
C VAL A 96 -2.22 -1.75 5.11
N LEU A 97 -2.84 -0.96 5.99
CA LEU A 97 -2.37 -0.78 7.37
C LEU A 97 -2.41 -2.07 8.18
N LYS A 98 -3.50 -2.83 8.07
CA LYS A 98 -3.64 -4.12 8.73
C LYS A 98 -2.53 -5.08 8.32
N ILE A 99 -2.25 -5.17 7.02
CA ILE A 99 -1.18 -6.01 6.49
C ILE A 99 0.21 -5.55 7.00
N ALA A 100 0.44 -4.25 7.10
CA ALA A 100 1.69 -3.69 7.63
C ALA A 100 1.90 -4.12 9.09
N GLU A 101 0.85 -4.07 9.91
CA GLU A 101 0.89 -4.48 11.30
C GLU A 101 1.10 -6.00 11.46
N GLU A 102 0.46 -6.81 10.62
CA GLU A 102 0.64 -8.26 10.58
C GLU A 102 2.06 -8.66 10.18
N ALA A 103 2.62 -7.98 9.17
CA ALA A 103 4.00 -8.18 8.74
C ALA A 103 5.01 -7.77 9.83
N LYS A 104 4.76 -6.68 10.56
CA LYS A 104 5.62 -6.25 11.69
C LYS A 104 5.51 -7.15 12.92
N SER A 105 4.32 -7.71 13.18
CA SER A 105 4.09 -8.59 14.34
C SER A 105 4.53 -10.04 14.12
N GLY A 106 5.10 -10.38 12.97
CA GLY A 106 5.60 -11.73 12.64
C GLY A 106 4.49 -12.78 12.47
N ARG A 107 3.21 -12.40 12.52
CA ARG A 107 2.07 -13.34 12.45
C ARG A 107 1.72 -13.79 11.04
N ARG A 108 2.36 -13.22 10.02
CA ARG A 108 2.05 -13.51 8.62
C ARG A 108 2.54 -14.88 8.14
N GLU A 109 3.58 -15.45 8.76
CA GLU A 109 4.01 -16.82 8.45
C GLU A 109 2.96 -17.88 8.82
N ALA A 110 2.14 -17.63 9.85
CA ALA A 110 1.12 -18.59 10.30
C ALA A 110 -0.07 -18.75 9.34
N ILE A 111 -0.33 -17.79 8.45
CA ILE A 111 -1.44 -17.86 7.48
C ILE A 111 -1.04 -18.64 6.23
N LYS A 112 0.25 -18.68 5.87
CA LYS A 112 0.75 -19.50 4.75
C LYS A 112 0.71 -20.99 5.05
N GLU A 113 0.75 -21.41 6.32
CA GLU A 113 0.64 -22.83 6.71
C GLU A 113 -0.80 -23.35 6.79
N LEU A 114 -1.81 -22.50 6.58
CA LEU A 114 -3.23 -22.85 6.69
C LEU A 114 -3.98 -22.81 5.34
N ALA A 115 -3.29 -22.60 4.22
CA ALA A 115 -3.85 -22.60 2.87
C ALA A 115 -3.55 -23.91 2.11
#